data_AF-A0A2V7PR30-F1
#
_entry.id   AF-A0A2V7PR30-F1
#
_cell.length_a   1.000
_cell.length_b   1.000
_cell.length_c   1.000
_cell.angle_alpha   90.00
_cell.angle_beta   90.00
_cell.angle_gamma   90.00
#
_symmetry.space_group_name_H-M   'P 1'
#
loop_
_entity.id
_entity.type
_entity.pdbx_description
1 polymer ?
#
loop_
_entity_poly.entity_id
_entity_poly.type
_entity_poly.pdbx_seq_one_letter_code
_entity_poly.pdbx_strand_id
1 'polypeptide(L)'
;NGDFAAPWQVVTPVNGIYSFSISAGRGGFTSVTTGTGASVVSVQYLTQAEFTAGTRFLCGTGATGRSLTGTVAGLSAGDVAEIFFGNAFGAASAELPGFTLDNAPNGLHDLIIYTVPASGVASAVRMGIWRDENPAGTFGSRDVQGPNGFVPASAAITIIGGVAGENFAHGMTYYSGATCDAAPLYQGVPVTGTEFTAYGAPTSVQRPGDRHGILIEGNSGGTTLRSVWETTHDLTAHSVAMPSQLPAGTTTQTGAAYSILRHQFVAPAEYNSQFGWEYSQASAPKTATVTASYGYFAGVNVDLKIGNYGGLAGWDDSWPPAVGLLAKTSATAVGGLPVGGFCSGATNRYVVASVAGNF
;
A
#
# COMPACT_ATOMS: atom_id res chain seq x y z
N ASN A 1 14.85 -17.80 -18.60
CA ASN A 1 14.13 -19.03 -18.99
C ASN A 1 13.16 -19.38 -17.89
N GLY A 2 11.87 -19.53 -18.23
CA GLY A 2 10.77 -19.77 -17.29
C GLY A 2 10.69 -21.19 -16.76
N ASP A 3 11.85 -21.85 -16.66
CA ASP A 3 12.02 -23.17 -16.08
C ASP A 3 13.09 -23.02 -14.99
N PHE A 4 12.71 -23.33 -13.76
CA PHE A 4 13.40 -22.93 -12.54
C PHE A 4 14.73 -23.68 -12.29
N ALA A 5 15.22 -24.37 -13.31
CA ALA A 5 16.53 -25.03 -13.38
C ALA A 5 17.58 -24.18 -14.13
N ALA A 6 17.19 -23.04 -14.73
CA ALA A 6 18.16 -22.15 -15.37
C ALA A 6 19.08 -21.52 -14.31
N PRO A 7 20.41 -21.53 -14.51
CA PRO A 7 21.34 -21.00 -13.54
C PRO A 7 21.14 -19.50 -13.37
N TRP A 8 21.14 -19.03 -12.12
CA TRP A 8 21.19 -17.62 -11.78
C TRP A 8 22.53 -17.03 -12.26
N GLN A 9 22.48 -15.79 -12.74
CA GLN A 9 23.66 -15.08 -13.23
C GLN A 9 23.86 -13.81 -12.41
N VAL A 10 25.11 -13.53 -12.06
CA VAL A 10 25.49 -12.33 -11.33
C VAL A 10 25.51 -11.15 -12.30
N VAL A 11 24.86 -10.05 -11.92
CA VAL A 11 24.90 -8.78 -12.65
C VAL A 11 25.88 -7.86 -11.95
N THR A 12 26.95 -7.47 -12.66
CA THR A 12 27.93 -6.51 -12.14
C THR A 12 27.43 -5.09 -12.42
N PRO A 13 27.40 -4.19 -11.42
CA PRO A 13 26.95 -2.83 -11.64
C PRO A 13 27.97 -2.01 -12.43
N VAL A 14 27.48 -1.08 -13.25
CA VAL A 14 28.29 -0.04 -13.89
C VAL A 14 27.82 1.30 -13.32
N ASN A 15 28.73 2.04 -12.65
CA ASN A 15 28.39 3.29 -11.96
C ASN A 15 27.23 3.15 -10.96
N GLY A 16 27.15 2.01 -10.25
CA GLY A 16 26.07 1.74 -9.29
C GLY A 16 24.74 1.32 -9.92
N ILE A 17 24.66 1.20 -11.25
CA ILE A 17 23.46 0.77 -11.98
C ILE A 17 23.61 -0.70 -12.37
N TYR A 18 22.65 -1.52 -11.96
CA TYR A 18 22.53 -2.92 -12.38
C TYR A 18 21.64 -3.00 -13.62
N SER A 19 22.21 -3.44 -14.74
CA SER A 19 21.50 -3.57 -16.01
C SER A 19 21.53 -5.02 -16.48
N PHE A 20 20.37 -5.56 -16.83
CA PHE A 20 20.22 -6.90 -17.41
C PHE A 20 19.07 -6.91 -18.41
N SER A 21 19.02 -7.96 -19.23
CA SER A 21 17.90 -8.20 -20.14
C SER A 21 17.35 -9.61 -19.92
N ILE A 22 16.05 -9.77 -20.14
CA ILE A 22 15.38 -11.07 -20.09
C ILE A 22 14.84 -11.35 -21.48
N SER A 23 15.39 -12.37 -22.15
CA SER A 23 14.98 -12.81 -23.49
C SER A 23 13.88 -13.87 -23.47
N ALA A 24 13.69 -14.56 -22.34
CA ALA A 24 12.61 -15.50 -22.15
C ALA A 24 11.29 -14.78 -21.85
N GLY A 25 10.14 -15.37 -22.17
CA GLY A 25 8.82 -14.75 -21.91
C GLY A 25 8.54 -14.42 -20.43
N ARG A 26 9.30 -15.00 -19.50
CA ARG A 26 9.29 -14.67 -18.06
C ARG A 26 10.64 -14.94 -17.41
N GLY A 27 10.89 -14.29 -16.28
CA GLY A 27 12.13 -14.42 -15.50
C GLY A 27 12.01 -13.83 -14.10
N GLY A 28 13.14 -13.68 -13.42
CA GLY A 28 13.19 -13.02 -12.13
C GLY A 28 14.57 -12.44 -11.85
N PHE A 29 14.65 -11.58 -10.84
CA PHE A 29 15.90 -11.12 -10.26
C PHE A 29 15.86 -11.29 -8.74
N THR A 30 17.04 -11.34 -8.13
CA THR A 30 17.20 -11.39 -6.69
C THR A 30 18.14 -10.28 -6.26
N SER A 31 17.90 -9.72 -5.08
CA SER A 31 18.80 -8.79 -4.41
C SER A 31 18.93 -9.16 -2.93
N VAL A 32 20.02 -8.71 -2.32
CA VAL A 32 20.22 -8.83 -0.88
C VAL A 32 20.51 -7.46 -0.31
N THR A 33 19.80 -7.10 0.75
CA THR A 33 20.12 -5.93 1.57
C THR A 33 20.60 -6.42 2.92
N THR A 34 21.78 -5.98 3.33
CA THR A 34 22.38 -6.34 4.60
C THR A 34 22.39 -5.14 5.55
N GLY A 35 22.25 -5.41 6.84
CA GLY A 35 22.39 -4.47 7.93
C GLY A 35 23.11 -5.12 9.11
N THR A 36 23.24 -4.41 10.23
CA THR A 36 23.93 -4.93 11.41
C THR A 36 23.20 -6.16 11.98
N GLY A 37 23.72 -7.35 11.67
CA GLY A 37 23.17 -8.63 12.12
C GLY A 37 21.89 -9.08 11.40
N ALA A 38 21.44 -8.34 10.38
CA ALA A 38 20.20 -8.59 9.66
C ALA A 38 20.41 -8.64 8.15
N SER A 39 19.57 -9.41 7.47
CA SER A 39 19.61 -9.52 6.01
C SER A 39 18.23 -9.78 5.42
N VAL A 40 17.98 -9.19 4.26
CA VAL A 40 16.75 -9.40 3.50
C VAL A 40 17.13 -9.89 2.10
N VAL A 41 16.75 -11.12 1.79
CA VAL A 41 16.83 -11.68 0.44
C VAL A 41 15.50 -11.40 -0.25
N SER A 42 15.51 -10.60 -1.32
CA SER A 42 14.32 -10.25 -2.09
C SER A 42 14.36 -10.87 -3.47
N VAL A 43 13.31 -11.56 -3.87
CA VAL A 43 13.15 -12.17 -5.19
C VAL A 43 11.91 -11.59 -5.87
N GLN A 44 12.03 -11.21 -7.13
CA GLN A 44 10.90 -10.74 -7.92
C GLN A 44 10.81 -11.50 -9.25
N TYR A 45 9.64 -12.08 -9.52
CA TYR A 45 9.31 -12.83 -10.73
C TYR A 45 8.30 -12.07 -11.59
N LEU A 46 8.61 -11.84 -12.86
CA LEU A 46 7.76 -11.10 -13.80
C LEU A 46 7.84 -11.70 -15.20
N THR A 47 6.87 -11.37 -16.05
CA THR A 47 6.94 -11.57 -17.50
C THR A 47 7.97 -10.64 -18.13
N GLN A 48 8.43 -10.96 -19.33
CA GLN A 48 9.32 -10.09 -20.11
C GLN A 48 8.71 -8.71 -20.32
N ALA A 49 7.42 -8.66 -20.69
CA ALA A 49 6.71 -7.41 -20.95
C ALA A 49 6.69 -6.52 -19.70
N GLU A 50 6.45 -7.09 -18.52
CA GLU A 50 6.46 -6.37 -17.24
C GLU A 50 7.85 -5.87 -16.83
N PHE A 51 8.92 -6.56 -17.23
CA PHE A 51 10.29 -6.07 -17.06
C PHE A 51 10.60 -4.87 -17.95
N THR A 52 10.06 -4.84 -19.17
CA THR A 52 10.32 -3.78 -20.14
C THR A 52 9.36 -2.60 -20.07
N ALA A 53 8.27 -2.72 -19.30
CA ALA A 53 7.23 -1.69 -19.19
C ALA A 53 7.70 -0.38 -18.51
N GLY A 54 8.91 -0.33 -17.95
CA GLY A 54 9.53 0.88 -17.43
C GLY A 54 10.79 0.63 -16.61
N THR A 55 11.55 1.69 -16.34
CA THR A 55 12.72 1.64 -15.46
C THR A 55 12.30 1.29 -14.03
N ARG A 56 12.88 0.24 -13.46
CA ARG A 56 12.65 -0.14 -12.06
C ARG A 56 13.70 0.53 -11.18
N PHE A 57 13.30 1.51 -10.37
CA PHE A 57 14.16 2.12 -9.37
C PHE A 57 14.01 1.34 -8.06
N LEU A 58 15.05 0.60 -7.67
CA LEU A 58 15.08 -0.16 -6.40
C LEU A 58 15.60 0.69 -5.23
N CYS A 59 16.26 1.81 -5.53
CA CYS A 59 16.63 2.83 -4.57
C CYS A 59 15.98 4.13 -5.03
N GLY A 60 15.03 4.66 -4.25
CA GLY A 60 14.40 5.94 -4.56
C GLY A 60 15.44 7.07 -4.58
N THR A 61 15.26 8.03 -5.49
CA THR A 61 15.97 9.31 -5.35
C THR A 61 15.56 9.95 -4.04
N GLY A 62 16.51 10.52 -3.29
CA GLY A 62 16.19 11.32 -2.10
C GLY A 62 15.16 12.40 -2.46
N ALA A 63 14.22 12.68 -1.55
CA ALA A 63 13.17 13.65 -1.78
C ALA A 63 13.77 15.04 -2.09
N THR A 64 13.33 15.67 -3.17
CA THR A 64 13.77 16.99 -3.63
C THR A 64 12.68 18.07 -3.46
N GLY A 65 11.72 17.83 -2.55
CA GLY A 65 10.62 18.77 -2.31
C GLY A 65 11.04 20.00 -1.51
N ARG A 66 10.13 20.98 -1.43
CA ARG A 66 10.31 22.22 -0.65
C ARG A 66 9.55 22.16 0.67
N SER A 67 9.91 23.01 1.62
CA SER A 67 9.14 23.18 2.86
C SER A 67 8.11 24.30 2.67
N LEU A 68 6.85 24.02 2.97
CA LEU A 68 5.74 24.97 2.92
C LEU A 68 5.12 25.12 4.31
N THR A 69 4.74 26.33 4.71
CA THR A 69 4.13 26.58 6.02
C THR A 69 2.74 27.20 5.91
N GLY A 70 1.97 27.18 6.99
CA GLY A 70 0.71 27.89 7.07
C GLY A 70 0.10 27.81 8.46
N THR A 71 -1.11 28.34 8.61
CA THR A 71 -1.90 28.20 9.83
C THR A 71 -3.32 27.73 9.53
N VAL A 72 -3.91 26.92 10.40
CA VAL A 72 -5.32 26.55 10.35
C VAL A 72 -6.11 27.38 11.35
N ALA A 73 -7.20 28.01 10.89
CA ALA A 73 -8.17 28.72 11.72
C ALA A 73 -9.49 27.93 11.77
N GLY A 74 -10.35 28.25 12.73
CA GLY A 74 -11.67 27.61 12.87
C GLY A 74 -11.65 26.27 13.62
N LEU A 75 -10.55 25.97 14.34
CA LEU A 75 -10.43 24.79 15.20
C LEU A 75 -10.95 25.08 16.61
N SER A 76 -11.70 24.15 17.18
CA SER A 76 -12.11 24.19 18.59
C SER A 76 -11.05 23.56 19.47
N ALA A 77 -11.04 23.86 20.77
CA ALA A 77 -10.07 23.30 21.71
C ALA A 77 -10.02 21.75 21.63
N GLY A 78 -8.82 21.21 21.47
CA GLY A 78 -8.57 19.78 21.27
C GLY A 78 -8.80 19.24 19.85
N ASP A 79 -9.34 20.03 18.91
CA ASP A 79 -9.43 19.61 17.51
C ASP A 79 -8.02 19.54 16.89
N VAL A 80 -7.82 18.53 16.05
CA VAL A 80 -6.63 18.38 15.21
C VAL A 80 -7.03 18.56 13.76
N ALA A 81 -6.22 19.27 12.98
CA ALA A 81 -6.33 19.35 11.54
C ALA A 81 -5.18 18.57 10.91
N GLU A 82 -5.51 17.72 9.95
CA GLU A 82 -4.57 17.04 9.07
C GLU A 82 -4.55 17.78 7.73
N ILE A 83 -3.36 18.09 7.23
CA ILE A 83 -3.13 18.92 6.06
C ILE A 83 -2.36 18.12 5.02
N PHE A 84 -2.90 18.06 3.81
CA PHE A 84 -2.35 17.32 2.67
C PHE A 84 -2.14 18.25 1.47
N PHE A 85 -0.98 18.16 0.83
CA PHE A 85 -0.68 18.86 -0.42
C PHE A 85 0.23 18.00 -1.28
N GLY A 86 -0.32 17.42 -2.34
CA GLY A 86 0.37 16.38 -3.09
C GLY A 86 0.62 15.14 -2.24
N ASN A 87 1.90 14.78 -2.05
CA ASN A 87 2.33 13.71 -1.16
C ASN A 87 2.85 14.21 0.20
N ALA A 88 2.82 15.53 0.46
CA ALA A 88 3.26 16.08 1.73
C ALA A 88 2.12 16.14 2.76
N PHE A 89 2.50 15.96 4.01
CA PHE A 89 1.61 15.89 5.17
C PHE A 89 2.09 16.82 6.28
N GLY A 90 1.14 17.39 7.01
CA GLY A 90 1.38 18.13 8.23
C GLY A 90 0.14 18.11 9.11
N ALA A 91 0.30 18.58 10.34
CA ALA A 91 -0.79 18.68 11.30
C ALA A 91 -0.77 20.04 12.00
N ALA A 92 -1.95 20.47 12.45
CA ALA A 92 -2.14 21.63 13.31
C ALA A 92 -3.18 21.30 14.38
N SER A 93 -3.21 22.06 15.47
CA SER A 93 -4.28 21.98 16.48
C SER A 93 -4.76 23.38 16.86
N ALA A 94 -5.82 23.48 17.65
CA ALA A 94 -6.28 24.77 18.14
C ALA A 94 -5.22 25.48 19.01
N GLU A 95 -4.41 24.73 19.74
CA GLU A 95 -3.33 25.24 20.61
C GLU A 95 -2.06 25.58 19.82
N LEU A 96 -1.82 24.87 18.72
CA LEU A 96 -0.70 25.07 17.80
C LEU A 96 -1.22 25.13 16.35
N PRO A 97 -1.79 26.27 15.92
CA PRO A 97 -2.48 26.35 14.63
C PRO A 97 -1.52 26.34 13.44
N GLY A 98 -0.22 26.50 13.65
CA GLY A 98 0.79 26.44 12.59
C GLY A 98 1.08 25.02 12.12
N PHE A 99 1.28 24.84 10.82
CA PHE A 99 1.75 23.59 10.23
C PHE A 99 2.93 23.82 9.29
N THR A 100 3.72 22.76 9.08
CA THR A 100 4.80 22.69 8.09
C THR A 100 4.61 21.42 7.27
N LEU A 101 4.71 21.54 5.95
CA LEU A 101 4.72 20.45 4.99
C LEU A 101 6.14 20.32 4.43
N ASP A 102 6.85 19.28 4.85
CA ASP A 102 8.16 18.97 4.31
C ASP A 102 8.05 18.13 3.04
N ASN A 103 9.02 18.31 2.15
CA ASN A 103 9.07 17.64 0.85
C ASN A 103 7.82 17.86 -0.02
N ALA A 104 7.16 19.02 0.12
CA ALA A 104 6.03 19.39 -0.72
C ALA A 104 6.44 19.46 -2.20
N PRO A 105 5.61 18.94 -3.12
CA PRO A 105 5.91 18.98 -4.53
C PRO A 105 5.86 20.42 -5.09
N ASN A 106 6.51 20.60 -6.24
CA ASN A 106 6.38 21.82 -7.04
C ASN A 106 5.22 21.65 -8.02
N GLY A 107 4.56 22.76 -8.37
CA GLY A 107 3.45 22.76 -9.32
C GLY A 107 2.10 23.02 -8.64
N LEU A 108 1.04 22.91 -9.43
CA LEU A 108 -0.33 23.09 -8.96
C LEU A 108 -0.82 21.78 -8.33
N HIS A 109 -1.20 21.84 -7.06
CA HIS A 109 -1.82 20.74 -6.32
C HIS A 109 -2.96 21.28 -5.47
N ASP A 110 -3.90 20.41 -5.10
CA ASP A 110 -4.95 20.80 -4.17
C ASP A 110 -4.40 20.70 -2.73
N LEU A 111 -4.71 21.72 -1.91
CA LEU A 111 -4.51 21.67 -0.47
C LEU A 111 -5.80 21.18 0.17
N ILE A 112 -5.72 20.08 0.89
CA ILE A 112 -6.85 19.48 1.61
C ILE A 112 -6.57 19.58 3.09
N ILE A 113 -7.55 20.08 3.84
CA ILE A 113 -7.53 20.06 5.31
C ILE A 113 -8.72 19.26 5.78
N TYR A 114 -8.49 18.29 6.67
CA TYR A 114 -9.52 17.50 7.32
C TYR A 114 -9.37 17.61 8.83
N THR A 115 -10.46 17.82 9.56
CA THR A 115 -10.41 17.94 11.02
C THR A 115 -10.86 16.68 11.73
N VAL A 116 -10.10 16.29 12.75
CA VAL A 116 -10.44 15.25 13.70
C VAL A 116 -10.86 15.94 14.99
N PRO A 117 -12.16 15.94 15.34
CA PRO A 117 -12.64 16.66 16.52
C PRO A 117 -12.25 15.92 17.80
N ALA A 118 -11.92 16.66 18.86
CA ALA A 118 -11.60 16.07 20.18
C ALA A 118 -12.69 15.14 20.72
N SER A 119 -13.95 15.45 20.38
CA SER A 119 -15.12 14.70 20.81
C SER A 119 -15.24 13.32 20.14
N GLY A 120 -14.52 13.08 19.05
CA GLY A 120 -14.70 11.90 18.19
C GLY A 120 -16.05 11.88 17.45
N VAL A 121 -16.88 12.93 17.59
CA VAL A 121 -18.21 12.99 16.97
C VAL A 121 -18.07 13.43 15.52
N ALA A 122 -18.42 12.54 14.59
CA ALA A 122 -18.25 12.78 13.16
C ALA A 122 -18.97 14.04 12.62
N SER A 123 -20.08 14.47 13.23
CA SER A 123 -20.79 15.70 12.82
C SER A 123 -20.02 17.00 13.12
N ALA A 124 -19.00 16.94 13.98
CA ALA A 124 -18.10 18.06 14.28
C ALA A 124 -16.90 18.13 13.31
N VAL A 125 -16.72 17.11 12.46
CA VAL A 125 -15.70 17.11 11.41
C VAL A 125 -15.97 18.24 10.41
N ARG A 126 -14.88 18.88 9.98
CA ARG A 126 -14.84 19.85 8.91
C ARG A 126 -13.78 19.43 7.90
N MET A 127 -14.01 19.81 6.66
CA MET A 127 -13.05 19.64 5.59
C MET A 127 -12.97 20.93 4.78
N GLY A 128 -11.81 21.24 4.23
CA GLY A 128 -11.62 22.34 3.29
C GLY A 128 -10.76 21.88 2.12
N ILE A 129 -11.08 22.36 0.92
CA ILE A 129 -10.30 22.09 -0.29
C ILE A 129 -9.98 23.42 -0.97
N TRP A 130 -8.69 23.74 -1.06
CA TRP A 130 -8.17 24.87 -1.83
C TRP A 130 -7.52 24.34 -3.09
N ARG A 131 -8.05 24.77 -4.24
CA ARG A 131 -7.75 24.14 -5.52
C ARG A 131 -6.57 24.76 -6.24
N ASP A 132 -5.80 23.94 -6.94
CA ASP A 132 -4.70 24.33 -7.82
C ASP A 132 -3.74 25.36 -7.16
N GLU A 133 -3.36 25.09 -5.91
CA GLU A 133 -2.45 25.93 -5.15
C GLU A 133 -1.00 25.67 -5.58
N ASN A 134 -0.18 26.72 -5.60
CA ASN A 134 1.26 26.63 -5.81
C ASN A 134 1.96 27.79 -5.07
N PRO A 135 1.87 27.84 -3.72
CA PRO A 135 2.46 28.93 -2.96
C PRO A 135 3.97 28.94 -3.08
N ALA A 136 4.63 30.10 -3.02
CA ALA A 136 6.10 30.16 -3.06
C ALA A 136 6.79 29.65 -1.78
N GLY A 137 6.08 29.66 -0.64
CA GLY A 137 6.63 29.24 0.65
C GLY A 137 5.63 29.14 1.80
N THR A 138 4.46 29.80 1.68
CA THR A 138 3.40 29.69 2.69
C THR A 138 2.01 29.74 2.07
N PHE A 139 1.06 29.01 2.67
CA PHE A 139 -0.37 29.07 2.36
C PHE A 139 -1.09 30.20 3.11
N GLY A 140 -0.42 30.91 4.03
CA GLY A 140 -1.08 31.84 4.95
C GLY A 140 -2.06 31.12 5.88
N SER A 141 -3.15 31.81 6.27
CA SER A 141 -4.20 31.22 7.11
C SER A 141 -5.29 30.55 6.28
N ARG A 142 -5.71 29.36 6.71
CA ARG A 142 -6.77 28.54 6.11
C ARG A 142 -7.86 28.26 7.15
N ASP A 143 -9.03 28.84 6.94
CA ASP A 143 -10.17 28.71 7.86
C ASP A 143 -11.13 27.60 7.39
N VAL A 144 -11.24 26.54 8.19
CA VAL A 144 -12.12 25.39 7.91
C VAL A 144 -13.58 25.60 8.32
N GLN A 145 -13.91 26.73 8.96
CA GLN A 145 -15.29 27.17 9.20
C GLN A 145 -15.69 28.30 8.25
N GLY A 146 -14.72 28.83 7.47
CA GLY A 146 -14.94 29.87 6.48
C GLY A 146 -15.60 29.35 5.20
N PRO A 147 -15.71 30.21 4.15
CA PRO A 147 -16.44 29.88 2.92
C PRO A 147 -15.95 28.66 2.14
N ASN A 148 -14.67 28.27 2.32
CA ASN A 148 -14.07 27.10 1.67
C ASN A 148 -14.09 25.85 2.57
N GLY A 149 -14.53 26.01 3.81
CA GLY A 149 -14.76 24.92 4.75
C GLY A 149 -16.20 24.41 4.64
N PHE A 150 -16.37 23.11 4.81
CA PHE A 150 -17.67 22.45 4.71
C PHE A 150 -17.76 21.25 5.65
N VAL A 151 -19.00 20.81 5.89
CA VAL A 151 -19.28 19.55 6.58
C VAL A 151 -19.16 18.41 5.55
N PRO A 152 -18.40 17.35 5.83
CA PRO A 152 -18.36 16.18 4.96
C PRO A 152 -19.75 15.61 4.68
N ALA A 153 -19.97 15.15 3.44
CA ALA A 153 -21.11 14.29 3.13
C ALA A 153 -20.92 12.94 3.81
N SER A 154 -22.03 12.24 4.05
CA SER A 154 -22.00 10.91 4.67
C SER A 154 -22.78 9.88 3.86
N ALA A 155 -22.35 8.63 3.94
CA ALA A 155 -23.04 7.49 3.34
C ALA A 155 -22.98 6.27 4.25
N ALA A 156 -24.08 5.53 4.33
CA ALA A 156 -24.13 4.24 5.01
C ALA A 156 -23.51 3.15 4.12
N ILE A 157 -22.47 2.49 4.61
CA ILE A 157 -21.78 1.40 3.90
C ILE A 157 -22.03 0.10 4.65
N THR A 158 -22.45 -0.93 3.91
CA THR A 158 -22.68 -2.28 4.45
C THR A 158 -21.59 -3.23 3.97
N ILE A 159 -20.90 -3.88 4.89
CA ILE A 159 -19.92 -4.93 4.63
C ILE A 159 -20.66 -6.25 4.42
N ILE A 160 -20.39 -6.94 3.32
CA ILE A 160 -20.91 -8.28 3.04
C ILE A 160 -19.77 -9.27 2.79
N GLY A 161 -20.02 -10.57 2.93
CA GLY A 161 -18.97 -11.60 2.75
C GLY A 161 -17.96 -11.68 3.88
N GLY A 162 -18.29 -11.13 5.05
CA GLY A 162 -17.53 -11.32 6.28
C GLY A 162 -17.53 -12.78 6.74
N VAL A 163 -16.46 -13.20 7.40
CA VAL A 163 -16.36 -14.54 8.00
C VAL A 163 -16.50 -14.48 9.52
N ALA A 164 -16.82 -15.61 10.16
CA ALA A 164 -17.01 -15.66 11.61
C ALA A 164 -15.71 -15.29 12.36
N GLY A 165 -15.81 -14.39 13.34
CA GLY A 165 -14.67 -13.92 14.14
C GLY A 165 -13.81 -12.84 13.47
N GLU A 166 -14.23 -12.32 12.32
CA GLU A 166 -13.58 -11.19 11.66
C GLU A 166 -13.97 -9.87 12.33
N ASN A 167 -12.97 -9.05 12.66
CA ASN A 167 -13.16 -7.66 13.06
C ASN A 167 -12.87 -6.76 11.88
N PHE A 168 -13.73 -5.77 11.67
CA PHE A 168 -13.58 -4.83 10.57
C PHE A 168 -13.06 -3.48 11.05
N ALA A 169 -12.22 -2.87 10.24
CA ALA A 169 -11.85 -1.46 10.32
C ALA A 169 -12.02 -0.82 8.95
N HIS A 170 -12.21 0.49 8.90
CA HIS A 170 -12.34 1.21 7.65
C HIS A 170 -11.56 2.53 7.65
N GLY A 171 -11.32 3.04 6.45
CA GLY A 171 -10.68 4.32 6.20
C GLY A 171 -11.27 4.99 4.97
N MET A 172 -10.99 6.28 4.84
CA MET A 172 -11.31 7.07 3.65
C MET A 172 -10.07 7.84 3.22
N THR A 173 -9.79 7.79 1.93
CA THR A 173 -8.83 8.67 1.27
C THR A 173 -9.57 9.48 0.23
N TYR A 174 -9.37 10.80 0.22
CA TYR A 174 -9.81 11.62 -0.89
C TYR A 174 -8.68 11.77 -1.89
N TYR A 175 -8.96 11.52 -3.16
CA TYR A 175 -8.02 11.74 -4.25
C TYR A 175 -8.45 12.95 -5.06
N SER A 176 -7.51 13.85 -5.34
CA SER A 176 -7.79 15.11 -6.00
C SER A 176 -6.77 15.48 -7.07
N GLY A 177 -7.20 16.33 -7.99
CA GLY A 177 -6.33 16.93 -8.99
C GLY A 177 -5.91 15.96 -10.10
N ALA A 178 -5.20 16.49 -11.10
CA ALA A 178 -4.79 15.73 -12.28
C ALA A 178 -3.71 14.66 -11.96
N THR A 179 -2.96 14.83 -10.88
CA THR A 179 -1.93 13.90 -10.40
C THR A 179 -2.47 12.81 -9.49
N CYS A 180 -3.77 12.82 -9.17
CA CYS A 180 -4.41 11.87 -8.25
C CYS A 180 -3.76 11.90 -6.86
N ASP A 181 -3.55 13.09 -6.32
CA ASP A 181 -2.93 13.28 -5.00
C ASP A 181 -3.82 12.70 -3.91
N ALA A 182 -3.25 11.93 -2.99
CA ALA A 182 -3.98 11.23 -1.96
C ALA A 182 -3.97 12.02 -0.64
N ALA A 183 -5.16 12.25 -0.08
CA ALA A 183 -5.38 12.80 1.25
C ALA A 183 -6.16 11.78 2.11
N PRO A 184 -5.45 10.93 2.89
CA PRO A 184 -6.09 10.05 3.86
C PRO A 184 -6.88 10.85 4.90
N LEU A 185 -8.19 10.87 4.82
CA LEU A 185 -9.04 11.65 5.74
C LEU A 185 -9.10 11.00 7.12
N TYR A 186 -9.26 9.68 7.16
CA TYR A 186 -9.22 8.89 8.39
C TYR A 186 -8.88 7.43 8.07
N GLN A 187 -8.30 6.71 9.02
CA GLN A 187 -7.90 5.32 8.85
C GLN A 187 -8.10 4.51 10.13
N GLY A 188 -8.25 3.19 9.98
CA GLY A 188 -8.28 2.24 11.11
C GLY A 188 -9.47 2.41 12.04
N VAL A 189 -10.59 3.00 11.58
CA VAL A 189 -11.79 3.21 12.40
C VAL A 189 -12.49 1.87 12.58
N PRO A 190 -12.64 1.35 13.82
CA PRO A 190 -13.29 0.07 14.05
C PRO A 190 -14.78 0.10 13.67
N VAL A 191 -15.26 -0.98 13.06
CA VAL A 191 -16.68 -1.16 12.70
C VAL A 191 -17.32 -2.12 13.71
N THR A 192 -18.43 -1.71 14.31
CA THR A 192 -19.24 -2.59 15.16
C THR A 192 -20.33 -3.24 14.30
N GLY A 193 -20.23 -4.56 14.10
CA GLY A 193 -21.12 -5.29 13.19
C GLY A 193 -20.64 -5.21 11.74
N THR A 194 -21.56 -4.93 10.81
CA THR A 194 -21.28 -4.90 9.35
C THR A 194 -21.70 -3.60 8.70
N GLU A 195 -22.11 -2.58 9.45
CA GLU A 195 -22.51 -1.29 8.90
C GLU A 195 -21.71 -0.17 9.53
N PHE A 196 -21.30 0.79 8.72
CA PHE A 196 -20.64 2.00 9.18
C PHE A 196 -21.04 3.21 8.34
N THR A 197 -20.79 4.40 8.88
CA THR A 197 -20.98 5.65 8.13
C THR A 197 -19.63 6.13 7.61
N ALA A 198 -19.50 6.24 6.29
CA ALA A 198 -18.35 6.86 5.65
C ALA A 198 -18.56 8.38 5.53
N TYR A 199 -17.47 9.15 5.59
CA TYR A 199 -17.50 10.61 5.45
C TYR A 199 -16.52 11.07 4.37
N GLY A 200 -16.89 12.06 3.57
CA GLY A 200 -16.06 12.56 2.47
C GLY A 200 -16.52 13.91 1.91
N ALA A 201 -15.88 14.36 0.83
CA ALA A 201 -16.23 15.61 0.17
C ALA A 201 -17.63 15.53 -0.50
N PRO A 202 -18.53 16.50 -0.25
CA PRO A 202 -19.80 16.56 -0.97
C PRO A 202 -19.62 16.72 -2.48
N THR A 203 -20.49 16.09 -3.29
CA THR A 203 -20.47 16.21 -4.76
C THR A 203 -20.41 17.66 -5.25
N SER A 204 -21.05 18.61 -4.55
CA SER A 204 -21.07 20.03 -4.91
C SER A 204 -19.70 20.71 -4.89
N VAL A 205 -18.70 20.14 -4.20
CA VAL A 205 -17.33 20.68 -4.14
C VAL A 205 -16.32 19.84 -4.93
N GLN A 206 -16.72 18.69 -5.48
CA GLN A 206 -15.83 17.79 -6.21
C GLN A 206 -15.65 18.24 -7.67
N ARG A 207 -14.46 17.97 -8.23
CA ARG A 207 -14.18 18.04 -9.68
C ARG A 207 -14.39 16.67 -10.32
N PRO A 208 -14.64 16.58 -11.65
CA PRO A 208 -14.88 15.30 -12.33
C PRO A 208 -13.78 14.23 -12.15
N GLY A 209 -12.54 14.63 -11.87
CA GLY A 209 -11.41 13.72 -11.61
C GLY A 209 -11.26 13.27 -10.15
N ASP A 210 -11.96 13.91 -9.22
CA ASP A 210 -11.81 13.62 -7.79
C ASP A 210 -12.49 12.31 -7.41
N ARG A 211 -11.95 11.60 -6.42
CA ARG A 211 -12.48 10.31 -5.96
C ARG A 211 -12.43 10.18 -4.45
N HIS A 212 -13.42 9.51 -3.89
CA HIS A 212 -13.40 8.87 -2.59
C HIS A 212 -12.79 7.48 -2.73
N GLY A 213 -11.85 7.13 -1.87
CA GLY A 213 -11.29 5.79 -1.72
C GLY A 213 -11.66 5.21 -0.37
N ILE A 214 -12.59 4.26 -0.37
CA ILE A 214 -12.98 3.53 0.83
C ILE A 214 -12.06 2.33 0.96
N LEU A 215 -11.33 2.27 2.08
CA LEU A 215 -10.62 1.07 2.52
C LEU A 215 -11.48 0.37 3.57
N ILE A 216 -11.71 -0.93 3.39
CA ILE A 216 -12.24 -1.81 4.45
C ILE A 216 -11.23 -2.93 4.66
N GLU A 217 -10.86 -3.15 5.90
CA GLU A 217 -9.96 -4.21 6.35
C GLU A 217 -10.72 -5.16 7.27
N GLY A 218 -10.64 -6.46 7.01
CA GLY A 218 -11.12 -7.53 7.87
C GLY A 218 -9.95 -8.32 8.42
N ASN A 219 -9.88 -8.45 9.75
CA ASN A 219 -8.87 -9.25 10.43
C ASN A 219 -9.52 -10.40 11.19
N SER A 220 -9.07 -11.63 10.95
CA SER A 220 -9.51 -12.82 11.68
C SER A 220 -8.34 -13.41 12.47
N GLY A 221 -8.44 -13.36 13.81
CA GLY A 221 -7.52 -14.06 14.72
C GLY A 221 -6.05 -13.64 14.62
N GLY A 222 -5.73 -12.47 14.05
CA GLY A 222 -4.35 -11.98 13.87
C GLY A 222 -3.52 -12.73 12.82
N THR A 223 -4.10 -13.75 12.16
CA THR A 223 -3.42 -14.58 11.17
C THR A 223 -3.93 -14.33 9.76
N THR A 224 -5.16 -13.84 9.60
CA THR A 224 -5.71 -13.54 8.27
C THR A 224 -6.09 -12.07 8.20
N LEU A 225 -5.65 -11.40 7.15
CA LEU A 225 -6.05 -10.04 6.81
C LEU A 225 -6.66 -10.07 5.40
N ARG A 226 -7.76 -9.38 5.21
CA ARG A 226 -8.33 -9.12 3.89
C ARG A 226 -8.66 -7.66 3.80
N SER A 227 -8.41 -7.05 2.66
CA SER A 227 -8.81 -5.68 2.44
C SER A 227 -9.38 -5.47 1.05
N VAL A 228 -10.27 -4.49 0.97
CA VAL A 228 -10.83 -3.98 -0.27
C VAL A 228 -10.66 -2.48 -0.28
N TRP A 229 -10.22 -1.97 -1.41
CA TRP A 229 -10.15 -0.56 -1.71
C TRP A 229 -11.08 -0.29 -2.89
N GLU A 230 -12.12 0.51 -2.68
CA GLU A 230 -13.02 0.95 -3.75
C GLU A 230 -12.89 2.45 -3.94
N THR A 231 -12.77 2.88 -5.19
CA THR A 231 -12.82 4.31 -5.51
C THR A 231 -14.09 4.68 -6.26
N THR A 232 -14.74 5.75 -5.83
CA THR A 232 -15.97 6.28 -6.44
C THR A 232 -15.88 7.81 -6.50
N HIS A 233 -16.55 8.43 -7.47
CA HIS A 233 -16.68 9.89 -7.45
C HIS A 233 -17.68 10.32 -6.38
N ASP A 234 -18.93 9.87 -6.49
CA ASP A 234 -19.98 10.21 -5.54
C ASP A 234 -20.02 9.25 -4.35
N LEU A 235 -19.92 9.80 -3.14
CA LEU A 235 -20.09 9.05 -1.90
C LEU A 235 -21.58 8.76 -1.69
N THR A 236 -21.99 7.53 -2.01
CA THR A 236 -23.38 7.07 -1.90
C THR A 236 -23.47 5.79 -1.08
N ALA A 237 -24.63 5.51 -0.51
CA ALA A 237 -24.84 4.30 0.28
C ALA A 237 -24.80 3.05 -0.62
N HIS A 238 -24.00 2.06 -0.25
CA HIS A 238 -23.88 0.81 -0.99
C HIS A 238 -23.27 -0.30 -0.12
N SER A 239 -23.28 -1.52 -0.65
CA SER A 239 -22.64 -2.66 -0.01
C SER A 239 -21.27 -2.92 -0.62
N VAL A 240 -20.27 -3.20 0.22
CA VAL A 240 -18.94 -3.61 -0.20
C VAL A 240 -18.71 -5.07 0.19
N ALA A 241 -18.47 -5.92 -0.80
CA ALA A 241 -18.10 -7.30 -0.54
C ALA A 241 -16.65 -7.42 -0.09
N MET A 242 -16.36 -8.19 0.95
CA MET A 242 -15.01 -8.61 1.28
C MET A 242 -14.52 -9.64 0.26
N PRO A 243 -13.24 -9.60 -0.16
CA PRO A 243 -12.69 -10.60 -1.08
C PRO A 243 -12.59 -11.97 -0.38
N SER A 244 -12.50 -13.06 -1.13
CA SER A 244 -12.33 -14.43 -0.63
C SER A 244 -11.15 -14.57 0.34
N GLN A 245 -11.20 -15.49 1.31
CA GLN A 245 -10.00 -15.76 2.11
C GLN A 245 -8.90 -16.41 1.26
N LEU A 246 -7.66 -15.98 1.48
CA LEU A 246 -6.50 -16.65 0.92
C LEU A 246 -6.30 -17.99 1.66
N PRO A 247 -6.26 -19.14 0.97
CA PRO A 247 -6.01 -20.40 1.64
C PRO A 247 -4.58 -20.46 2.18
N ALA A 248 -4.39 -21.20 3.27
CA ALA A 248 -3.06 -21.51 3.76
C ALA A 248 -2.27 -22.26 2.67
N GLY A 249 -1.04 -21.80 2.42
CA GLY A 249 -0.12 -22.49 1.54
C GLY A 249 0.73 -23.53 2.26
N THR A 250 1.51 -24.28 1.48
CA THR A 250 2.53 -25.20 1.98
C THR A 250 3.91 -24.59 1.80
N THR A 251 4.61 -24.36 2.90
CA THR A 251 6.03 -23.98 2.89
C THR A 251 6.90 -25.24 2.99
N THR A 252 7.93 -25.31 2.17
CA THR A 252 8.96 -26.34 2.23
C THR A 252 10.33 -25.70 2.31
N GLN A 253 11.21 -26.35 3.07
CA GLN A 253 12.58 -25.92 3.29
C GLN A 253 13.50 -27.07 2.91
N THR A 254 14.50 -26.77 2.09
CA THR A 254 15.55 -27.69 1.66
C THR A 254 16.91 -27.00 1.77
N GLY A 255 17.99 -27.69 1.47
CA GLY A 255 19.35 -27.14 1.54
C GLY A 255 20.08 -27.49 2.83
N ALA A 256 21.42 -27.41 2.76
CA ALA A 256 22.31 -27.74 3.87
C ALA A 256 22.99 -26.50 4.47
N ALA A 257 23.50 -25.59 3.62
CA ALA A 257 24.19 -24.38 4.06
C ALA A 257 23.22 -23.28 4.54
N TYR A 258 22.08 -23.13 3.85
CA TYR A 258 20.99 -22.23 4.21
C TYR A 258 19.65 -22.79 3.68
N SER A 259 18.56 -22.12 4.03
CA SER A 259 17.20 -22.49 3.63
C SER A 259 16.93 -22.16 2.18
N ILE A 260 16.84 -23.19 1.33
CA ILE A 260 16.22 -23.09 0.02
C ILE A 260 14.72 -23.27 0.23
N LEU A 261 13.99 -22.18 0.12
CA LEU A 261 12.59 -22.11 0.50
C LEU A 261 11.65 -22.07 -0.71
N ARG A 262 10.50 -22.71 -0.56
CA ARG A 262 9.42 -22.74 -1.55
C ARG A 262 8.06 -22.69 -0.84
N HIS A 263 7.14 -21.87 -1.33
CA HIS A 263 5.78 -21.74 -0.84
C HIS A 263 4.77 -21.89 -1.98
N GLN A 264 3.79 -22.77 -1.78
CA GLN A 264 2.81 -23.13 -2.79
C GLN A 264 1.37 -22.98 -2.26
N PHE A 265 0.50 -22.38 -3.06
CA PHE A 265 -0.94 -22.28 -2.77
C PHE A 265 -1.74 -22.10 -4.07
N VAL A 266 -3.07 -22.21 -3.97
CA VAL A 266 -4.01 -21.91 -5.06
C VAL A 266 -4.77 -20.65 -4.69
N ALA A 267 -4.54 -19.55 -5.42
CA ALA A 267 -5.21 -18.28 -5.16
C ALA A 267 -6.67 -18.30 -5.64
N PRO A 268 -7.61 -17.67 -4.93
CA PRO A 268 -8.91 -17.32 -5.52
C PRO A 268 -8.75 -16.49 -6.80
N ALA A 269 -9.65 -16.68 -7.77
CA ALA A 269 -9.51 -16.12 -9.13
C ALA A 269 -9.54 -14.57 -9.17
N GLU A 270 -10.12 -13.94 -8.16
CA GLU A 270 -10.11 -12.48 -7.99
C GLU A 270 -8.71 -11.90 -7.74
N TYR A 271 -7.76 -12.69 -7.21
CA TYR A 271 -6.38 -12.27 -7.00
C TYR A 271 -5.56 -12.44 -8.28
N ASN A 272 -5.84 -11.57 -9.23
CA ASN A 272 -5.35 -11.63 -10.60
C ASN A 272 -4.23 -10.62 -10.93
N SER A 273 -3.56 -10.06 -9.91
CA SER A 273 -2.57 -9.00 -10.10
C SER A 273 -1.17 -9.38 -9.62
N GLN A 274 -1.01 -9.74 -8.35
CA GLN A 274 0.29 -10.02 -7.75
C GLN A 274 0.17 -11.03 -6.62
N PHE A 275 1.26 -11.78 -6.41
CA PHE A 275 1.45 -12.67 -5.27
C PHE A 275 2.72 -12.29 -4.53
N GLY A 276 2.69 -12.43 -3.21
CA GLY A 276 3.80 -12.17 -2.32
C GLY A 276 3.92 -13.27 -1.28
N TRP A 277 5.14 -13.50 -0.82
CA TRP A 277 5.41 -14.40 0.28
C TRP A 277 6.62 -13.91 1.07
N GLU A 278 6.47 -13.87 2.37
CA GLU A 278 7.51 -13.55 3.33
C GLU A 278 7.77 -14.76 4.24
N TYR A 279 9.04 -14.98 4.53
CA TYR A 279 9.54 -15.91 5.54
C TYR A 279 10.56 -15.19 6.42
N SER A 280 10.30 -15.10 7.72
CA SER A 280 11.12 -14.33 8.66
C SER A 280 11.50 -15.12 9.90
N GLN A 281 12.78 -15.08 10.26
CA GLN A 281 13.33 -15.71 11.47
C GLN A 281 13.64 -14.63 12.51
N ALA A 282 13.01 -14.72 13.68
CA ALA A 282 13.20 -13.72 14.74
C ALA A 282 14.51 -13.92 15.53
N SER A 283 14.96 -15.17 15.67
CA SER A 283 16.17 -15.52 16.44
C SER A 283 17.47 -15.16 15.74
N ALA A 284 17.43 -14.97 14.42
CA ALA A 284 18.48 -14.40 13.59
C ALA A 284 17.75 -13.57 12.52
N PRO A 285 17.75 -12.22 12.57
CA PRO A 285 16.83 -11.37 11.81
C PRO A 285 17.12 -11.42 10.31
N LYS A 286 16.71 -12.54 9.71
CA LYS A 286 16.89 -12.90 8.33
C LYS A 286 15.52 -13.10 7.72
N THR A 287 15.27 -12.35 6.66
CA THR A 287 14.00 -12.35 5.97
C THR A 287 14.22 -12.72 4.52
N ALA A 288 13.28 -13.49 4.01
CA ALA A 288 13.14 -13.83 2.63
C ALA A 288 11.81 -13.28 2.12
N THR A 289 11.84 -12.48 1.06
CA THR A 289 10.64 -12.00 0.38
C THR A 289 10.66 -12.48 -1.06
N VAL A 290 9.53 -12.99 -1.52
CA VAL A 290 9.33 -13.40 -2.91
C VAL A 290 8.06 -12.76 -3.41
N THR A 291 8.16 -12.02 -4.52
CA THR A 291 7.00 -11.45 -5.20
C THR A 291 6.93 -11.96 -6.63
N ALA A 292 5.71 -12.09 -7.15
CA ALA A 292 5.48 -12.49 -8.52
C ALA A 292 4.25 -11.78 -9.09
N SER A 293 4.28 -11.40 -10.36
CA SER A 293 3.07 -10.96 -11.04
C SER A 293 2.14 -12.14 -11.34
N TYR A 294 0.86 -11.85 -11.52
CA TYR A 294 -0.09 -12.85 -12.02
C TYR A 294 0.32 -13.38 -13.40
N GLY A 295 0.81 -12.49 -14.27
CA GLY A 295 1.31 -12.84 -15.60
C GLY A 295 2.44 -13.87 -15.57
N TYR A 296 3.28 -13.87 -14.52
CA TYR A 296 4.36 -14.85 -14.37
C TYR A 296 3.84 -16.30 -14.27
N PHE A 297 2.81 -16.52 -13.44
CA PHE A 297 2.20 -17.85 -13.25
C PHE A 297 1.16 -18.19 -14.30
N ALA A 298 0.62 -17.19 -15.00
CA ALA A 298 -0.46 -17.34 -15.98
C ALA A 298 -1.69 -18.08 -15.41
N GLY A 299 -1.98 -17.86 -14.12
CA GLY A 299 -3.08 -18.53 -13.43
C GLY A 299 -2.99 -18.44 -11.91
N VAL A 300 -3.83 -19.24 -11.25
CA VAL A 300 -4.03 -19.24 -9.80
C VAL A 300 -3.13 -20.21 -9.03
N ASN A 301 -2.42 -21.09 -9.72
CA ASN A 301 -1.47 -22.01 -9.09
C ASN A 301 -0.16 -21.27 -8.83
N VAL A 302 0.10 -20.93 -7.57
CA VAL A 302 1.23 -20.11 -7.16
C VAL A 302 2.34 -20.98 -6.60
N ASP A 303 3.57 -20.76 -7.07
CA ASP A 303 4.79 -21.42 -6.62
C ASP A 303 5.93 -20.39 -6.45
N LEU A 304 5.99 -19.80 -5.25
CA LEU A 304 6.97 -18.78 -4.89
C LEU A 304 8.19 -19.45 -4.27
N LYS A 305 9.40 -19.06 -4.68
CA LYS A 305 10.61 -19.67 -4.15
C LYS A 305 11.84 -18.79 -4.22
N ILE A 306 12.80 -19.16 -3.40
CA ILE A 306 14.15 -18.64 -3.40
C ILE A 306 15.04 -19.67 -4.08
N GLY A 307 15.84 -19.22 -5.04
CA GLY A 307 16.77 -20.10 -5.74
C GLY A 307 17.89 -20.61 -4.84
N ASN A 308 18.63 -21.60 -5.34
CA ASN A 308 19.95 -21.89 -4.80
C ASN A 308 20.97 -20.94 -5.44
N TYR A 309 21.52 -20.04 -4.64
CA TYR A 309 22.55 -19.07 -5.00
C TYR A 309 23.96 -19.47 -4.53
N GLY A 310 24.08 -20.63 -3.87
CA GLY A 310 25.36 -21.12 -3.37
C GLY A 310 26.38 -21.27 -4.50
N GLY A 311 27.58 -20.75 -4.28
CA GLY A 311 28.65 -20.76 -5.29
C GLY A 311 28.58 -19.63 -6.33
N LEU A 312 27.57 -18.75 -6.29
CA LEU A 312 27.59 -17.53 -7.11
C LEU A 312 28.61 -16.52 -6.55
N ALA A 313 29.31 -15.83 -7.46
CA ALA A 313 30.28 -14.81 -7.07
C ALA A 313 29.59 -13.67 -6.30
N GLY A 314 30.15 -13.31 -5.14
CA GLY A 314 29.61 -12.26 -4.28
C GLY A 314 28.41 -12.68 -3.43
N TRP A 315 28.02 -13.97 -3.44
CA TRP A 315 27.03 -14.51 -2.53
C TRP A 315 27.65 -15.01 -1.22
N ASP A 316 26.95 -14.79 -0.11
CA ASP A 316 27.31 -15.33 1.21
C ASP A 316 26.13 -16.16 1.76
N ASP A 317 26.39 -17.44 2.05
CA ASP A 317 25.40 -18.38 2.58
C ASP A 317 24.90 -18.00 3.99
N SER A 318 25.51 -17.02 4.65
CA SER A 318 25.01 -16.42 5.88
C SER A 318 23.90 -15.40 5.67
N TRP A 319 23.62 -14.94 4.46
CA TRP A 319 22.56 -13.95 4.21
C TRP A 319 21.13 -14.51 4.25
N PRO A 320 20.83 -15.70 3.73
CA PRO A 320 19.46 -16.23 3.78
C PRO A 320 19.09 -16.78 5.15
N PRO A 321 17.78 -17.03 5.38
CA PRO A 321 17.31 -17.76 6.55
C PRO A 321 18.05 -19.09 6.76
N ALA A 322 18.37 -19.42 8.02
CA ALA A 322 19.11 -20.62 8.39
C ALA A 322 18.20 -21.85 8.51
N VAL A 323 18.76 -23.04 8.31
CA VAL A 323 18.01 -24.31 8.39
C VAL A 323 17.59 -24.62 9.84
N GLY A 324 16.37 -25.10 10.04
CA GLY A 324 15.90 -25.62 11.33
C GLY A 324 15.57 -24.59 12.42
N LEU A 325 15.56 -23.29 12.09
CA LEU A 325 15.07 -22.26 13.01
C LEU A 325 13.58 -21.98 12.75
N LEU A 326 12.84 -21.80 13.85
CA LEU A 326 11.45 -21.34 13.82
C LEU A 326 11.33 -20.05 13.00
N ALA A 327 10.29 -20.00 12.18
CA ALA A 327 10.02 -18.87 11.32
C ALA A 327 8.54 -18.50 11.35
N LYS A 328 8.27 -17.25 10.98
CA LYS A 328 6.95 -16.80 10.58
C LYS A 328 6.88 -16.81 9.08
N THR A 329 5.71 -17.14 8.56
CA THR A 329 5.41 -17.04 7.14
C THR A 329 4.18 -16.18 6.94
N SER A 330 4.19 -15.37 5.87
CA SER A 330 3.03 -14.59 5.44
C SER A 330 2.92 -14.69 3.93
N ALA A 331 1.80 -15.18 3.41
CA ALA A 331 1.49 -15.16 1.99
C ALA A 331 0.47 -14.06 1.71
N THR A 332 0.66 -13.31 0.62
CA THR A 332 -0.21 -12.21 0.20
C THR A 332 -0.62 -12.42 -1.25
N ALA A 333 -1.88 -12.11 -1.57
CA ALA A 333 -2.39 -12.09 -2.93
C ALA A 333 -3.18 -10.81 -3.18
N VAL A 334 -3.06 -10.31 -4.40
CA VAL A 334 -3.56 -8.99 -4.81
C VAL A 334 -4.37 -9.13 -6.09
N GLY A 335 -5.49 -8.43 -6.17
CA GLY A 335 -6.41 -8.43 -7.31
C GLY A 335 -6.90 -7.04 -7.69
N GLY A 336 -7.25 -6.86 -8.96
CA GLY A 336 -7.89 -5.64 -9.44
C GLY A 336 -7.05 -4.36 -9.38
N LEU A 337 -5.71 -4.45 -9.50
CA LEU A 337 -4.88 -3.25 -9.59
C LEU A 337 -5.34 -2.35 -10.75
N PRO A 338 -5.80 -1.11 -10.49
CA PRO A 338 -6.39 -0.29 -11.54
C PRO A 338 -5.33 0.18 -12.53
N VAL A 339 -5.57 -0.10 -13.81
CA VAL A 339 -4.73 0.42 -14.90
C VAL A 339 -4.89 1.93 -14.95
N GLY A 340 -3.80 2.66 -14.72
CA GLY A 340 -3.82 4.13 -14.65
C GLY A 340 -4.04 4.72 -13.25
N GLY A 341 -4.08 3.90 -12.20
CA GLY A 341 -4.14 4.35 -10.80
C GLY A 341 -5.55 4.60 -10.29
N PHE A 342 -5.66 5.05 -9.03
CA PHE A 342 -6.93 5.12 -8.30
C PHE A 342 -7.95 6.14 -8.85
N CYS A 343 -7.49 7.12 -9.63
CA CYS A 343 -8.34 8.12 -10.28
C CYS A 343 -8.69 7.81 -11.74
N SER A 344 -8.27 6.67 -12.29
CA SER A 344 -8.67 6.28 -13.65
C SER A 344 -10.09 5.69 -13.64
N GLY A 345 -10.91 5.99 -14.65
CA GLY A 345 -12.25 5.41 -14.78
C GLY A 345 -13.30 5.88 -13.77
N ALA A 346 -14.46 5.21 -13.76
CA ALA A 346 -15.61 5.58 -12.94
C ALA A 346 -15.58 4.93 -11.54
N THR A 347 -15.13 3.68 -11.47
CA THR A 347 -14.99 2.93 -10.22
C THR A 347 -13.81 1.98 -10.35
N ASN A 348 -12.90 2.02 -9.39
CA ASN A 348 -11.83 1.04 -9.27
C ASN A 348 -12.04 0.20 -8.04
N ARG A 349 -11.70 -1.09 -8.13
CA ARG A 349 -11.75 -2.01 -7.00
C ARG A 349 -10.48 -2.82 -6.96
N TYR A 350 -9.75 -2.66 -5.87
CA TYR A 350 -8.50 -3.34 -5.57
C TYR A 350 -8.70 -4.19 -4.31
N VAL A 351 -8.21 -5.42 -4.31
CA VAL A 351 -8.36 -6.34 -3.18
C VAL A 351 -7.03 -6.95 -2.80
N VAL A 352 -6.85 -7.16 -1.49
CA VAL A 352 -5.69 -7.84 -0.92
C VAL A 352 -6.20 -8.89 0.05
N ALA A 353 -5.54 -10.03 0.11
CA ALA A 353 -5.60 -10.88 1.28
C ALA A 353 -4.22 -11.37 1.64
N SER A 354 -4.01 -11.57 2.93
CA SER A 354 -2.85 -12.26 3.45
C SER A 354 -3.23 -13.29 4.50
N VAL A 355 -2.42 -14.35 4.56
CA VAL A 355 -2.50 -15.39 5.58
C VAL A 355 -1.11 -15.61 6.16
N ALA A 356 -1.03 -15.52 7.48
CA ALA A 356 0.18 -15.68 8.26
C ALA A 356 0.11 -16.97 9.08
N GLY A 357 1.28 -17.59 9.28
CA GLY A 357 1.44 -18.81 10.05
C GLY A 357 2.83 -18.92 10.65
N ASN A 358 3.01 -19.98 11.45
CA ASN A 358 4.32 -20.38 11.94
C ASN A 358 4.84 -21.55 11.09
N PHE A 359 6.15 -21.60 10.92
CA PHE A 359 6.89 -22.69 10.30
C PHE A 359 7.99 -23.17 11.24
#